data_AF-A0A929DJE4-F1
#
_entry.id   AF-A0A929DJE4-F1
#
_cell.length_a   1.000
_cell.length_b   1.000
_cell.length_c   1.000
_cell.angle_alpha   90.00
_cell.angle_beta   90.00
_cell.angle_gamma   90.00
#
_symmetry.space_group_name_H-M   'P 1'
#
loop_
_entity.id
_entity.type
_entity.pdbx_description
1 polymer ?
#
loop_
_entity_poly.entity_id
_entity_poly.type
_entity_poly.pdbx_seq_one_letter_code
_entity_poly.pdbx_strand_id
1 'polypeptide(L)'
;MPKCPSCGQRTDGDFCRWCGYPIIMRGDSTGKAKAKKKVEQEAKERAMREAEEAKKAKEAEAKAKKKAEQTAKETAKRGAKEAVNAEPHRGIVKLTIVSPIDLGQVRKLEECLHQVQDLRLVLIGGSVAEGSEIIISAEKSIPLIDILREMPPVEQVVKKGKKIQIRLKPE
;
A
#
# COMPACT_ATOMS: atom_id res chain seq x y z
N MET A 1 45.20 -34.67 54.95
CA MET A 1 45.99 -35.38 53.92
C MET A 1 45.15 -36.49 53.33
N PRO A 2 44.85 -36.45 52.03
CA PRO A 2 44.21 -37.58 51.36
C PRO A 2 45.10 -38.83 51.46
N LYS A 3 44.48 -40.00 51.53
CA LYS A 3 45.18 -41.29 51.41
C LYS A 3 45.19 -41.70 49.95
N CYS A 4 46.29 -42.27 49.48
CA CYS A 4 46.37 -42.82 48.14
C CYS A 4 45.35 -43.97 48.00
N PRO A 5 44.48 -43.94 46.96
CA PRO A 5 43.51 -45.01 46.74
C PRO A 5 44.17 -46.34 46.33
N SER A 6 45.39 -46.30 45.78
CA SER A 6 46.09 -47.51 45.36
C SER A 6 46.86 -48.18 46.49
N CYS A 7 47.50 -47.43 47.40
CA CYS A 7 48.38 -48.00 48.42
C CYS A 7 48.06 -47.61 49.87
N GLY A 8 47.02 -46.79 50.10
CA GLY A 8 46.55 -46.38 51.42
C GLY A 8 47.45 -45.40 52.18
N GLN A 9 48.64 -45.07 51.65
CA GLN A 9 49.60 -44.17 52.29
C GLN A 9 49.14 -42.71 52.22
N ARG A 10 49.56 -41.89 53.20
CA ARG A 10 49.30 -40.44 53.17
C ARG A 10 50.10 -39.79 52.04
N THR A 11 49.44 -38.95 51.26
CA THR A 11 50.06 -38.23 50.14
C THR A 11 50.00 -36.72 50.36
N ASP A 12 51.03 -36.04 49.85
CA ASP A 12 51.13 -34.59 49.81
C ASP A 12 51.63 -34.21 48.40
N GLY A 13 50.81 -33.50 47.63
CA GLY A 13 51.03 -33.21 46.20
C GLY A 13 50.11 -33.96 45.23
N ASP A 14 50.34 -33.76 43.93
CA ASP A 14 49.49 -34.26 42.83
C ASP A 14 49.69 -35.75 42.53
N PHE A 15 50.70 -36.41 43.13
CA PHE A 15 51.00 -37.83 42.95
C PHE A 15 51.43 -38.48 44.26
N CYS A 16 51.15 -39.76 44.41
CA CYS A 16 51.63 -40.55 45.54
C CYS A 16 53.13 -40.81 45.39
N ARG A 17 53.95 -40.30 46.31
CA ARG A 17 55.41 -40.53 46.31
C ARG A 17 55.83 -42.00 46.41
N TRP A 18 54.94 -42.88 46.89
CA TRP A 18 55.24 -44.30 47.11
C TRP A 18 54.96 -45.19 45.89
N CYS A 19 53.92 -44.89 45.12
CA CYS A 19 53.51 -45.73 43.98
C CYS A 19 53.35 -44.95 42.67
N GLY A 20 53.62 -43.65 42.67
CA GLY A 20 53.43 -42.77 41.52
C GLY A 20 51.96 -42.50 41.16
N TYR A 21 50.99 -43.00 41.93
CA TYR A 21 49.58 -42.88 41.56
C TYR A 21 49.11 -41.41 41.59
N PRO A 22 48.54 -40.88 40.49
CA PRO A 22 48.05 -39.51 40.43
C PRO A 22 46.89 -39.29 41.42
N ILE A 23 47.08 -38.37 42.35
CA ILE A 23 46.06 -37.93 43.29
C ILE A 23 45.33 -36.78 42.62
N ILE A 24 44.40 -37.14 41.73
CA ILE A 24 43.51 -36.17 41.08
C ILE A 24 42.60 -35.61 42.17
N MET A 25 43.04 -34.52 42.80
CA MET A 25 42.19 -33.68 43.62
C MET A 25 41.02 -33.27 42.73
N ARG A 26 39.78 -33.57 43.14
CA ARG A 26 38.56 -33.07 42.49
C ARG A 26 38.48 -31.55 42.71
N GLY A 27 39.39 -30.80 42.11
CA GLY A 27 39.44 -29.35 42.10
C GLY A 27 39.10 -28.85 40.71
N ASP A 28 38.24 -27.84 40.66
CA ASP A 28 37.91 -27.03 39.49
C ASP A 28 36.81 -27.50 38.52
N SER A 29 35.64 -27.82 39.07
CA SER A 29 34.36 -27.74 38.33
C SER A 29 33.86 -26.29 38.11
N THR A 30 34.51 -25.29 38.72
CA THR A 30 34.08 -23.88 38.71
C THR A 30 34.49 -23.11 37.45
N GLY A 31 35.67 -23.35 36.86
CA GLY A 31 36.09 -22.73 35.60
C GLY A 31 35.29 -23.20 34.38
N LYS A 32 35.00 -24.50 34.28
CA LYS A 32 34.23 -25.10 33.16
C LYS A 32 32.78 -24.62 33.12
N ALA A 33 32.14 -24.39 34.26
CA ALA A 33 30.76 -23.92 34.33
C ALA A 33 30.60 -22.46 33.84
N LYS A 34 31.54 -21.57 34.18
CA LYS A 34 31.52 -20.18 33.73
C LYS A 34 31.84 -20.05 32.23
N ALA A 35 32.72 -20.91 31.70
CA ALA A 35 33.01 -20.95 30.27
C ALA A 35 31.81 -21.43 29.44
N LYS A 36 31.12 -22.50 29.87
CA LYS A 36 29.91 -22.98 29.17
C LYS A 36 28.79 -21.95 29.12
N LYS A 37 28.57 -21.22 30.22
CA LYS A 37 27.48 -20.22 30.31
C LYS A 37 27.70 -19.01 29.38
N LYS A 38 28.96 -18.59 29.18
CA LYS A 38 29.29 -17.52 28.21
C LYS A 38 29.07 -17.96 26.76
N VAL A 39 29.45 -19.19 26.41
CA VAL A 39 29.26 -19.73 25.06
C VAL A 39 27.76 -19.88 24.73
N GLU A 40 26.95 -20.35 25.68
CA GLU A 40 25.50 -20.50 25.50
C GLU A 40 24.79 -19.13 25.33
N GLN A 41 25.21 -18.13 26.11
CA GLN A 41 24.63 -16.80 26.05
C GLN A 41 24.96 -16.10 24.72
N GLU A 42 26.18 -16.25 24.21
CA GLU A 42 26.58 -15.69 22.92
C GLU A 42 25.88 -16.39 21.74
N ALA A 43 25.69 -17.71 21.81
CA ALA A 43 24.93 -18.46 20.81
C ALA A 43 23.45 -18.03 20.78
N LYS A 44 22.84 -17.81 21.96
CA LYS A 44 21.46 -17.36 22.07
C LYS A 44 21.27 -15.93 21.54
N GLU A 45 22.25 -15.05 21.77
CA GLU A 45 22.18 -13.67 21.28
C GLU A 45 22.34 -13.58 19.75
N ARG A 46 23.24 -14.39 19.17
CA ARG A 46 23.35 -14.52 17.70
C ARG A 46 22.06 -15.06 17.08
N ALA A 47 21.47 -16.10 17.67
CA ALA A 47 20.21 -16.66 17.19
C ALA A 47 19.04 -15.67 17.25
N MET A 48 18.98 -14.80 18.28
CA MET A 48 17.95 -13.75 18.35
C MET A 48 18.15 -12.64 17.31
N ARG A 49 19.39 -12.23 17.00
CA ARG A 49 19.66 -11.25 15.95
C ARG A 49 19.31 -11.79 14.56
N GLU A 50 19.68 -13.04 14.25
CA GLU A 50 19.34 -13.67 12.97
C GLU A 50 17.83 -13.83 12.79
N ALA A 51 17.10 -14.17 13.87
CA ALA A 51 15.65 -14.24 13.84
C ALA A 51 14.97 -12.87 13.64
N GLU A 52 15.54 -11.80 14.20
CA GLU A 52 15.00 -10.44 14.02
C GLU A 52 15.24 -9.93 12.59
N GLU A 53 16.44 -10.16 12.03
CA GLU A 53 16.74 -9.80 10.64
C GLU A 53 15.87 -10.57 9.64
N ALA A 54 15.66 -11.88 9.86
CA ALA A 54 14.75 -12.66 9.04
C ALA A 54 13.29 -12.17 9.12
N LYS A 55 12.85 -11.68 10.28
CA LYS A 55 11.52 -11.06 10.42
C LYS A 55 11.44 -9.72 9.69
N LYS A 56 12.46 -8.87 9.80
CA LYS A 56 12.51 -7.58 9.08
C LYS A 56 12.53 -7.77 7.56
N ALA A 57 13.28 -8.74 7.05
CA ALA A 57 13.30 -9.07 5.63
C ALA A 57 11.92 -9.54 5.12
N LYS A 58 11.25 -10.45 5.86
CA LYS A 58 9.89 -10.90 5.52
C LYS A 58 8.85 -9.78 5.57
N GLU A 59 8.98 -8.86 6.53
CA GLU A 59 8.06 -7.72 6.64
C GLU A 59 8.28 -6.71 5.51
N ALA A 60 9.52 -6.49 5.08
CA ALA A 60 9.85 -5.66 3.93
C ALA A 60 9.31 -6.26 2.62
N GLU A 61 9.46 -7.57 2.42
CA GLU A 61 8.94 -8.27 1.24
C GLU A 61 7.40 -8.24 1.20
N ALA A 62 6.74 -8.47 2.35
CA ALA A 62 5.28 -8.38 2.44
C ALA A 62 4.76 -6.96 2.17
N LYS A 63 5.47 -5.93 2.63
CA LYS A 63 5.15 -4.52 2.34
C LYS A 63 5.36 -4.19 0.86
N ALA A 64 6.40 -4.72 0.22
CA ALA A 64 6.63 -4.55 -1.21
C ALA A 64 5.53 -5.23 -2.05
N LYS A 65 5.14 -6.46 -1.68
CA LYS A 65 4.09 -7.22 -2.39
C LYS A 65 2.72 -6.55 -2.26
N LYS A 66 2.37 -6.02 -1.08
CA LYS A 66 1.13 -5.24 -0.89
C LYS A 66 1.11 -3.94 -1.69
N LYS A 67 2.24 -3.22 -1.76
CA LYS A 67 2.33 -2.00 -2.58
C LYS A 67 2.16 -2.30 -4.07
N ALA A 68 2.77 -3.39 -4.57
CA ALA A 68 2.62 -3.82 -5.96
C ALA A 68 1.20 -4.28 -6.30
N GLU A 69 0.53 -4.98 -5.37
CA GLU A 69 -0.87 -5.38 -5.55
C GLU A 69 -1.82 -4.17 -5.54
N GLN A 70 -1.57 -3.18 -4.67
CA GLN A 70 -2.37 -1.95 -4.65
C GLN A 70 -2.18 -1.10 -5.91
N THR A 71 -0.95 -0.96 -6.41
CA THR A 71 -0.71 -0.22 -7.66
C THR A 71 -1.31 -0.94 -8.86
N ALA A 72 -1.26 -2.28 -8.93
CA ALA A 72 -1.94 -3.06 -9.98
C ALA A 72 -3.48 -2.95 -9.90
N LYS A 73 -4.05 -2.93 -8.70
CA LYS A 73 -5.50 -2.80 -8.49
C LYS A 73 -5.99 -1.39 -8.81
N GLU A 74 -5.17 -0.36 -8.58
CA GLU A 74 -5.44 1.04 -8.96
C GLU A 74 -5.33 1.26 -10.47
N THR A 75 -4.31 0.71 -11.14
CA THR A 75 -4.19 0.80 -12.61
C THR A 75 -5.28 0.00 -13.32
N ALA A 76 -5.69 -1.16 -12.81
CA ALA A 76 -6.82 -1.92 -13.35
C ALA A 76 -8.16 -1.19 -13.14
N LYS A 77 -8.37 -0.53 -11.98
CA LYS A 77 -9.57 0.30 -11.75
C LYS A 77 -9.59 1.56 -12.60
N ARG A 78 -8.43 2.16 -12.92
CA ARG A 78 -8.35 3.28 -13.87
C ARG A 78 -8.60 2.82 -15.31
N GLY A 79 -7.95 1.75 -15.78
CA GLY A 79 -8.14 1.21 -17.12
C GLY A 79 -9.57 0.72 -17.41
N ALA A 80 -10.24 0.10 -16.42
CA ALA A 80 -11.64 -0.30 -16.57
C ALA A 80 -12.63 0.88 -16.56
N LYS A 81 -12.28 2.01 -15.93
CA LYS A 81 -13.09 3.25 -15.97
C LYS A 81 -12.89 4.05 -17.26
N GLU A 82 -11.74 3.88 -17.92
CA GLU A 82 -11.43 4.46 -19.22
C GLU A 82 -12.12 3.70 -20.36
N ALA A 83 -12.11 2.37 -20.34
CA ALA A 83 -12.75 1.56 -21.38
C ALA A 83 -14.29 1.64 -21.41
N VAL A 84 -14.95 1.93 -20.29
CA VAL A 84 -16.42 2.06 -20.21
C VAL A 84 -16.89 3.50 -20.55
N ASN A 85 -15.98 4.48 -20.58
CA ASN A 85 -16.30 5.87 -20.94
C ASN A 85 -16.25 6.15 -22.44
N ALA A 86 -15.60 5.29 -23.21
CA ALA A 86 -15.49 5.40 -24.66
C ALA A 86 -16.75 4.93 -25.40
N GLU A 87 -17.86 4.63 -24.72
CA GLU A 87 -19.14 4.42 -25.41
C GLU A 87 -19.59 5.73 -26.03
N PRO A 88 -19.54 5.86 -27.36
CA PRO A 88 -19.79 7.12 -28.00
C PRO A 88 -21.30 7.37 -27.94
N HIS A 89 -21.67 8.50 -27.34
CA HIS A 89 -23.07 8.84 -27.12
C HIS A 89 -23.67 9.37 -28.42
N ARG A 90 -24.78 8.77 -28.86
CA ARG A 90 -25.58 9.22 -30.01
C ARG A 90 -26.99 9.55 -29.54
N GLY A 91 -27.52 10.70 -29.95
CA GLY A 91 -28.86 11.17 -29.60
C GLY A 91 -28.88 12.16 -28.43
N ILE A 92 -30.03 12.24 -27.74
CA ILE A 92 -30.28 13.24 -26.70
C ILE A 92 -29.64 12.78 -25.38
N VAL A 93 -28.75 13.61 -24.84
CA VAL A 93 -28.06 13.38 -23.57
C VAL A 93 -28.39 14.49 -22.60
N LYS A 94 -28.75 14.10 -21.38
CA LYS A 94 -29.07 15.02 -20.28
C LYS A 94 -27.83 15.22 -19.41
N LEU A 95 -27.34 16.44 -19.38
CA LEU A 95 -26.28 16.90 -18.48
C LEU A 95 -26.92 17.51 -17.22
N THR A 96 -26.50 17.07 -16.05
CA THR A 96 -26.97 17.62 -14.77
C THR A 96 -25.78 18.26 -14.07
N ILE A 97 -25.88 19.56 -13.80
CA ILE A 97 -24.84 20.32 -13.10
C ILE A 97 -25.13 20.25 -11.61
N VAL A 98 -24.17 19.71 -10.86
CA VAL A 98 -24.26 19.63 -9.40
C VAL A 98 -23.71 20.93 -8.80
N SER A 99 -24.47 21.55 -7.91
CA SER A 99 -24.14 22.80 -7.22
C SER A 99 -22.69 22.84 -6.67
N PRO A 100 -22.05 24.02 -6.60
CA PRO A 100 -22.60 25.37 -6.81
C PRO A 100 -22.78 25.74 -8.29
N ILE A 101 -23.94 26.31 -8.62
CA ILE A 101 -24.27 26.81 -9.95
C ILE A 101 -24.01 28.31 -9.95
N ASP A 102 -22.86 28.71 -10.49
CA ASP A 102 -22.63 30.09 -10.87
C ASP A 102 -23.08 30.30 -12.32
N LEU A 103 -23.91 31.31 -12.57
CA LEU A 103 -24.44 31.58 -13.91
C LEU A 103 -23.33 31.95 -14.91
N GLY A 104 -22.23 32.55 -14.44
CA GLY A 104 -21.05 32.82 -15.25
C GLY A 104 -20.36 31.53 -15.70
N GLN A 105 -20.24 30.55 -14.80
CA GLN A 105 -19.71 29.22 -15.12
C GLN A 105 -20.58 28.45 -16.12
N VAL A 106 -21.92 28.55 -16.00
CA VAL A 106 -22.85 27.94 -16.96
C VAL A 106 -22.72 28.58 -18.35
N ARG A 107 -22.57 29.91 -18.43
CA ARG A 107 -22.32 30.60 -19.71
C ARG A 107 -20.99 30.17 -20.35
N LYS A 108 -19.91 30.08 -19.57
CA LYS A 108 -18.61 29.59 -20.08
C LYS A 108 -18.71 28.16 -20.61
N LEU A 109 -19.47 27.30 -19.91
CA LEU A 109 -19.73 25.94 -20.35
C LEU A 109 -20.54 25.91 -21.67
N GLU A 110 -21.56 26.76 -21.79
CA GLU A 110 -22.35 26.91 -23.01
C GLU A 110 -21.46 27.31 -24.21
N GLU A 111 -20.61 28.32 -24.04
CA GLU A 111 -19.66 28.77 -25.07
C GLU A 111 -18.69 27.66 -25.48
N CYS A 112 -18.22 26.85 -24.51
CA CYS A 112 -17.39 25.68 -24.81
C CYS A 112 -18.18 24.59 -25.55
N LEU A 113 -19.43 24.32 -25.17
CA LEU A 113 -20.27 23.32 -25.81
C LEU A 113 -20.62 23.70 -27.25
N HIS A 114 -20.82 24.99 -27.52
CA HIS A 114 -21.06 25.50 -28.88
C HIS A 114 -19.84 25.36 -29.80
N GLN A 115 -18.63 25.28 -29.26
CA GLN A 115 -17.40 25.06 -30.04
C GLN A 115 -17.22 23.60 -30.47
N VAL A 116 -17.95 22.66 -29.88
CA VAL A 116 -17.81 21.25 -30.22
C VAL A 116 -18.61 20.93 -31.48
N GLN A 117 -17.91 20.43 -32.50
CA GLN A 117 -18.53 20.00 -33.75
C GLN A 117 -19.48 18.81 -33.51
N ASP A 118 -20.57 18.74 -34.29
CA ASP A 118 -21.59 17.67 -34.23
C ASP A 118 -22.42 17.60 -32.92
N LEU A 119 -22.34 18.64 -32.07
CA LEU A 119 -23.16 18.82 -30.87
C LEU A 119 -24.15 19.97 -31.06
N ARG A 120 -25.42 19.73 -30.70
CA ARG A 120 -26.48 20.75 -30.69
C ARG A 120 -27.02 20.93 -29.28
N LEU A 121 -26.96 22.15 -28.77
CA LEU A 121 -27.64 22.54 -27.54
C LEU A 121 -29.14 22.62 -27.82
N VAL A 122 -29.93 21.82 -27.10
CA VAL A 122 -31.39 21.76 -27.27
C VAL A 122 -32.08 22.64 -26.25
N LEU A 123 -31.69 22.51 -24.98
CA LEU A 123 -32.31 23.25 -23.89
C LEU A 123 -31.30 23.48 -22.77
N ILE A 124 -31.25 24.71 -22.28
CA ILE A 124 -30.55 25.09 -21.06
C ILE A 124 -31.63 25.54 -20.11
N GLY A 125 -31.83 24.79 -19.04
CA GLY A 125 -32.92 25.05 -18.12
C GLY A 125 -32.59 24.48 -16.76
N GLY A 126 -33.02 25.15 -15.71
CA GLY A 126 -32.83 24.67 -14.36
C GLY A 126 -33.86 25.28 -13.46
N SER A 127 -34.27 24.51 -12.47
CA SER A 127 -35.06 25.02 -11.36
C SER A 127 -34.16 25.09 -10.14
N VAL A 128 -34.44 26.05 -9.24
CA VAL A 128 -33.76 26.16 -7.95
C VAL A 128 -33.84 24.84 -7.16
N ALA A 129 -34.90 24.05 -7.37
CA ALA A 129 -35.13 22.77 -6.71
C ALA A 129 -34.42 21.56 -7.38
N GLU A 130 -34.33 21.52 -8.70
CA GLU A 130 -33.78 20.37 -9.46
C GLU A 130 -32.34 20.57 -9.95
N GLY A 131 -31.83 21.80 -9.84
CA GLY A 131 -30.50 22.19 -10.35
C GLY A 131 -30.54 22.61 -11.81
N SER A 132 -29.37 23.00 -12.33
CA SER A 132 -29.20 23.36 -13.74
C SER A 132 -29.01 22.11 -14.59
N GLU A 133 -29.81 22.01 -15.64
CA GLU A 133 -29.83 20.91 -16.59
C GLU A 133 -29.56 21.45 -17.99
N ILE A 134 -28.70 20.76 -18.72
CA ILE A 134 -28.40 21.07 -20.11
C ILE A 134 -28.72 19.82 -20.92
N ILE A 135 -29.62 19.98 -21.90
CA ILE A 135 -29.97 18.93 -22.84
C ILE A 135 -29.20 19.21 -24.13
N ILE A 136 -28.35 18.26 -24.50
CA ILE A 136 -27.60 18.27 -25.75
C ILE A 136 -28.06 17.13 -26.65
N SER A 137 -27.99 17.34 -27.96
CA SER A 137 -28.21 16.31 -28.97
C SER A 137 -26.93 16.12 -29.75
N ALA A 138 -26.46 14.88 -29.86
CA ALA A 138 -25.32 14.50 -30.68
C ALA A 138 -25.82 13.76 -31.93
N GLU A 139 -25.52 14.31 -33.12
CA GLU A 139 -25.90 13.69 -34.40
C GLU A 139 -25.06 12.44 -34.69
N LYS A 140 -23.77 12.54 -34.41
CA LYS A 140 -22.80 11.44 -34.52
C LYS A 140 -22.47 10.88 -33.14
N SER A 141 -21.85 9.71 -33.13
CA SER A 141 -21.38 9.06 -31.92
C SER A 141 -20.14 9.81 -31.40
N ILE A 142 -20.30 10.59 -30.34
CA ILE A 142 -19.25 11.49 -29.81
C ILE A 142 -18.81 11.01 -28.41
N PRO A 143 -17.50 11.01 -28.09
CA PRO A 143 -17.00 10.74 -26.74
C PRO A 143 -17.25 11.97 -25.84
N LEU A 144 -18.52 12.23 -25.52
CA LEU A 144 -18.94 13.42 -24.78
C LEU A 144 -18.19 13.60 -23.46
N ILE A 145 -17.81 12.51 -22.80
CA ILE A 145 -17.22 12.56 -21.46
C ILE A 145 -15.76 12.99 -21.51
N ASP A 146 -15.01 12.56 -22.53
CA ASP A 146 -13.65 13.02 -22.76
C ASP A 146 -13.64 14.51 -23.11
N ILE A 147 -14.50 14.92 -24.04
CA ILE A 147 -14.63 16.33 -24.44
C ILE A 147 -14.99 17.22 -23.24
N LEU A 148 -15.96 16.80 -22.42
CA LEU A 148 -16.35 17.55 -21.22
C LEU A 148 -15.22 17.63 -20.19
N ARG A 149 -14.32 16.63 -20.12
CA ARG A 149 -13.16 16.65 -19.20
C ARG A 149 -12.04 17.57 -19.68
N GLU A 150 -11.91 17.75 -20.99
CA GLU A 150 -10.94 18.67 -21.58
C GLU A 150 -11.40 20.13 -21.47
N MET A 151 -12.68 20.38 -21.17
CA MET A 151 -13.23 21.72 -21.05
C MET A 151 -12.71 22.48 -19.81
N PRO A 152 -12.25 23.73 -19.95
CA PRO A 152 -11.75 24.55 -18.84
C PRO A 152 -12.71 24.71 -17.65
N PRO A 153 -14.02 24.97 -17.82
CA PRO A 153 -14.95 25.18 -16.70
C PRO A 153 -15.30 23.91 -15.92
N VAL A 154 -14.93 22.72 -16.42
CA VAL A 154 -15.32 21.44 -15.83
C VAL A 154 -14.24 20.93 -14.87
N GLU A 155 -14.66 20.55 -13.66
CA GLU A 155 -13.79 19.90 -12.66
C GLU A 155 -13.94 18.38 -12.70
N GLN A 156 -15.18 17.90 -12.76
CA GLN A 156 -15.47 16.47 -12.68
C GLN A 156 -16.64 16.08 -13.58
N VAL A 157 -16.50 14.94 -14.26
CA VAL A 157 -17.55 14.34 -15.08
C VAL A 157 -17.79 12.90 -14.64
N VAL A 158 -19.06 12.59 -14.34
CA VAL A 158 -19.52 11.28 -13.86
C VAL A 158 -20.70 10.80 -14.69
N LYS A 159 -20.55 9.67 -15.40
CA LYS A 159 -21.64 8.99 -16.12
C LYS A 159 -22.54 8.27 -15.12
N LYS A 160 -23.83 8.59 -15.10
CA LYS A 160 -24.88 7.88 -14.34
C LYS A 160 -25.95 7.38 -15.30
N GLY A 161 -25.68 6.22 -15.91
CA GLY A 161 -26.57 5.62 -16.91
C GLY A 161 -26.65 6.49 -18.18
N LYS A 162 -27.85 7.01 -18.47
CA LYS A 162 -28.11 7.92 -19.61
C LYS A 162 -27.91 9.40 -19.28
N LYS A 163 -27.63 9.73 -18.02
CA LYS A 163 -27.37 11.10 -17.56
C LYS A 163 -25.88 11.27 -17.30
N ILE A 164 -25.36 12.45 -17.60
CA ILE A 164 -23.98 12.82 -17.26
C ILE A 164 -24.05 13.88 -16.17
N GLN A 165 -23.45 13.62 -15.02
CA GLN A 165 -23.30 14.62 -13.98
C GLN A 165 -21.98 15.34 -14.14
N ILE A 166 -22.05 16.66 -14.08
CA ILE A 166 -20.90 17.54 -14.24
C ILE A 166 -20.79 18.41 -12.98
N ARG A 167 -19.56 18.55 -12.48
CA ARG A 167 -19.20 19.52 -11.46
C ARG A 167 -18.34 20.59 -12.11
N LEU A 168 -18.73 21.85 -11.94
CA LEU A 168 -17.97 22.99 -12.44
C LEU A 168 -16.95 23.45 -11.40
N LYS A 169 -15.87 24.09 -11.87
CA LYS A 169 -14.89 24.70 -10.98
C LYS A 169 -15.52 25.92 -10.31
N PRO A 170 -15.35 26.08 -8.98
CA PRO A 170 -15.69 27.34 -8.34
C PRO A 170 -14.80 28.46 -8.91
N GLU A 171 -15.38 29.62 -9.18
CA GLU A 171 -14.66 30.83 -9.57
C GLU A 171 -14.11 31.57 -8.34
#